data_AF-A0A0L0VPV7-F1
#
_entry.id   AF-A0A0L0VPV7-F1
#
_cell.length_a   1.000
_cell.length_b   1.000
_cell.length_c   1.000
_cell.angle_alpha   90.00
_cell.angle_beta   90.00
_cell.angle_gamma   90.00
#
_symmetry.space_group_name_H-M   'P 1'
#
loop_
_entity.id
_entity.type
_entity.pdbx_description
1 polymer ?
#
loop_
_entity_poly.entity_id
_entity_poly.type
_entity_poly.pdbx_seq_one_letter_code
_entity_poly.pdbx_strand_id
1 'polypeptide(L)'
;MNTDKWREALSRAGLLPEYDDVLNGFINGFDQGIPHHTVGQNTSYYTPENHSSALQAKEKITESIRKEIAAGRMFRPFTRQQVNHRFKFFRTSPLGAVVNGDGSLRPINDLSYPHSKPNIPSVNSFVNAKDFETTWDDFNVVARKKMALR
;
A
#
# COMPACT_ATOMS: atom_id res chain seq x y z
N MET A 1 -7.42 -13.67 9.85
CA MET A 1 -6.38 -14.56 9.31
C MET A 1 -6.10 -15.64 10.35
N ASN A 2 -5.94 -16.92 9.98
CA ASN A 2 -5.60 -17.98 10.95
C ASN A 2 -4.07 -18.13 11.06
N THR A 3 -3.45 -17.34 11.93
CA THR A 3 -2.00 -17.28 12.11
C THR A 3 -1.38 -18.59 12.58
N ASP A 4 -2.11 -19.37 13.39
CA ASP A 4 -1.63 -20.66 13.90
C ASP A 4 -1.47 -21.68 12.76
N LYS A 5 -2.44 -21.73 11.86
CA LYS A 5 -2.36 -22.59 10.67
C LYS A 5 -1.26 -22.17 9.71
N TRP A 6 -1.01 -20.87 9.57
CA TRP A 6 0.14 -20.38 8.81
C TRP A 6 1.47 -20.76 9.46
N ARG A 7 1.60 -20.62 10.78
CA ARG A 7 2.80 -21.02 11.52
C ARG A 7 3.08 -22.51 11.39
N GLU A 8 2.06 -23.34 11.57
CA GLU A 8 2.17 -24.79 11.34
C GLU A 8 2.63 -25.12 9.91
N ALA A 9 2.03 -24.47 8.90
CA ALA A 9 2.35 -24.74 7.50
C ALA A 9 3.80 -24.35 7.15
N LEU A 10 4.25 -23.17 7.57
CA LEU A 10 5.61 -22.70 7.35
C LEU A 10 6.64 -23.57 8.09
N SER A 11 6.34 -23.97 9.32
CA SER A 11 7.19 -24.88 10.09
C SER A 11 7.30 -26.26 9.41
N ARG A 12 6.18 -26.86 9.00
CA ARG A 12 6.18 -28.15 8.28
C ARG A 12 6.93 -28.09 6.95
N ALA A 13 6.94 -26.94 6.29
CA ALA A 13 7.66 -26.73 5.04
C ALA A 13 9.15 -26.39 5.23
N GLY A 14 9.63 -26.24 6.47
CA GLY A 14 11.01 -25.83 6.74
C GLY A 14 11.32 -24.38 6.34
N LEU A 15 10.30 -23.54 6.21
CA LEU A 15 10.41 -22.15 5.74
C LEU A 15 10.61 -21.13 6.87
N LEU A 16 10.65 -21.59 8.12
CA LEU A 16 11.03 -20.77 9.26
C LEU A 16 12.53 -20.99 9.57
N PRO A 17 13.29 -19.93 9.90
CA PRO A 17 12.82 -18.57 10.22
C PRO A 17 12.67 -17.61 9.02
N GLU A 18 13.03 -18.04 7.81
CA GLU A 18 13.12 -17.18 6.62
C GLU A 18 11.83 -16.38 6.32
N TYR A 19 10.66 -17.01 6.47
CA TYR A 19 9.35 -16.39 6.22
C TYR A 19 8.58 -15.99 7.49
N ASP A 20 9.28 -15.71 8.60
CA ASP A 20 8.64 -15.26 9.84
C ASP A 20 7.98 -13.87 9.70
N ASP A 21 8.50 -13.04 8.79
CA ASP A 21 7.95 -11.74 8.40
C ASP A 21 6.48 -11.83 7.94
N VAL A 22 6.09 -12.91 7.27
CA VAL A 22 4.70 -13.17 6.84
C VAL A 22 3.77 -13.28 8.06
N LEU A 23 4.20 -14.00 9.10
CA LEU A 23 3.42 -14.16 10.32
C LEU A 23 3.33 -12.82 11.07
N ASN A 24 4.44 -12.10 11.17
CA ASN A 24 4.48 -10.77 11.76
C ASN A 24 3.58 -9.80 10.99
N GLY A 25 3.56 -9.86 9.67
CA GLY A 25 2.72 -9.04 8.81
C GLY A 25 1.22 -9.29 8.99
N PHE A 26 0.80 -10.53 9.23
CA PHE A 26 -0.61 -10.83 9.52
C PHE A 26 -1.08 -10.30 10.88
N ILE A 27 -0.17 -10.19 11.86
CA ILE A 27 -0.49 -9.76 13.22
C ILE A 27 -0.40 -8.23 13.33
N ASN A 28 0.70 -7.66 12.80
CA ASN A 28 1.08 -6.26 13.02
C ASN A 28 0.89 -5.38 11.77
N GLY A 29 0.58 -5.97 10.62
CA GLY A 29 0.55 -5.30 9.32
C GLY A 29 1.88 -5.40 8.58
N PHE A 30 1.83 -5.24 7.25
CA PHE A 30 3.00 -5.26 6.39
C PHE A 30 3.59 -3.85 6.25
N ASP A 31 4.91 -3.74 6.39
CA ASP A 31 5.64 -2.53 6.04
C ASP A 31 5.70 -2.39 4.52
N GLN A 32 5.42 -1.20 4.00
CA GLN A 32 5.49 -0.91 2.57
C GLN A 32 6.90 -0.51 2.10
N GLY A 33 7.89 -0.55 3.00
CA GLY A 33 9.26 -0.13 2.71
C GLY A 33 9.41 1.39 2.61
N ILE A 34 8.48 2.15 3.20
CA ILE A 34 8.53 3.62 3.17
C ILE A 34 9.22 4.09 4.45
N PRO A 35 10.45 4.63 4.39
CA PRO A 35 11.15 5.14 5.55
C PRO A 35 10.43 6.35 6.15
N HIS A 36 10.72 6.64 7.41
CA HIS A 36 10.35 7.92 8.03
C HIS A 36 10.92 9.07 7.20
N HIS A 37 10.04 9.98 6.74
CA HIS A 37 10.42 11.08 5.87
C HIS A 37 9.57 12.33 6.12
N THR A 38 10.03 13.45 5.56
CA THR A 38 9.30 14.73 5.47
C THR A 38 9.43 15.26 4.03
N VAL A 39 8.64 16.28 3.64
CA VAL A 39 8.73 16.87 2.29
C VAL A 39 9.22 18.33 2.29
N GLY A 40 10.15 18.65 3.19
CA GLY A 40 10.69 20.00 3.36
C GLY A 40 10.83 20.36 4.84
N GLN A 41 11.59 21.42 5.13
CA GLN A 41 12.07 21.67 6.49
C GLN A 41 11.00 22.23 7.46
N ASN A 42 9.91 22.85 6.98
CA ASN A 42 8.99 23.63 7.82
C ASN A 42 7.50 23.32 7.61
N THR A 43 7.13 22.07 7.33
CA THR A 43 5.70 21.70 7.27
C THR A 43 5.39 20.48 8.11
N SER A 44 4.25 20.51 8.80
CA SER A 44 3.67 19.37 9.51
C SER A 44 2.83 18.48 8.59
N TYR A 45 2.57 18.90 7.34
CA TYR A 45 1.84 18.07 6.39
C TYR A 45 2.09 18.38 4.92
N TYR A 46 1.75 17.43 4.06
CA TYR A 46 1.62 17.64 2.62
C TYR A 46 0.37 16.93 2.09
N THR A 47 -0.64 17.73 1.73
CA THR A 47 -1.94 17.21 1.28
C THR A 47 -2.31 17.84 -0.06
N PRO A 48 -1.82 17.29 -1.19
CA PRO A 48 -2.17 17.79 -2.51
C PRO A 48 -3.65 17.53 -2.81
N GLU A 49 -4.22 18.33 -3.71
CA GLU A 49 -5.57 18.14 -4.23
C GLU A 49 -5.70 16.83 -5.01
N ASN A 50 -6.91 16.26 -5.03
CA ASN A 50 -7.22 15.08 -5.83
C ASN A 50 -7.24 15.40 -7.33
N HIS A 51 -7.02 14.38 -8.17
CA HIS A 51 -7.15 14.51 -9.61
C HIS A 51 -8.60 14.80 -10.01
N SER A 52 -8.80 15.46 -11.15
CA SER A 52 -10.14 15.81 -11.66
C SER A 52 -11.05 14.59 -11.85
N SER A 53 -10.47 13.44 -12.24
CA SER A 53 -11.19 12.17 -12.37
C SER A 53 -11.82 11.70 -11.05
N ALA A 54 -11.13 11.90 -9.92
CA ALA A 54 -11.70 11.59 -8.61
C ALA A 54 -12.80 12.57 -8.20
N LEU A 55 -12.67 13.85 -8.56
CA LEU A 55 -13.72 14.85 -8.30
C LEU A 55 -15.00 14.54 -9.09
N GLN A 56 -14.87 14.11 -10.34
CA GLN A 56 -16.01 13.68 -11.18
C GLN A 56 -16.68 12.40 -10.66
N ALA A 57 -15.95 11.55 -9.95
CA ALA A 57 -16.42 10.28 -9.41
C ALA A 57 -16.70 10.33 -7.89
N LYS A 58 -16.78 11.53 -7.30
CA LYS A 58 -16.76 11.75 -5.85
C LYS A 58 -17.79 10.91 -5.09
N GLU A 59 -19.03 10.85 -5.57
CA GLU A 59 -20.11 10.12 -4.91
C GLU A 59 -19.81 8.62 -4.87
N LYS A 60 -19.38 8.04 -6.01
CA LYS A 60 -19.03 6.62 -6.12
C LYS A 60 -17.83 6.25 -5.25
N ILE A 61 -16.80 7.10 -5.24
CA ILE A 61 -15.62 6.91 -4.38
C ILE A 61 -16.02 6.96 -2.91
N THR A 62 -16.83 7.95 -2.51
CA THR A 62 -17.30 8.10 -1.13
C THR A 62 -18.07 6.87 -0.68
N GLU A 63 -18.95 6.34 -1.54
CA GLU A 63 -19.71 5.12 -1.25
C GLU A 63 -18.80 3.89 -1.13
N SER A 64 -17.80 3.76 -1.99
CA SER A 64 -16.80 2.69 -1.89
C SER A 64 -16.04 2.78 -0.55
N ILE A 65 -15.58 3.97 -0.14
CA ILE A 65 -14.89 4.17 1.14
C ILE A 65 -15.79 3.82 2.33
N ARG A 66 -17.07 4.19 2.29
CA ARG A 66 -18.03 3.81 3.35
C ARG A 66 -18.16 2.29 3.50
N LYS A 67 -18.20 1.55 2.39
CA LYS A 67 -18.23 0.08 2.40
C LYS A 67 -16.96 -0.51 3.01
N GLU A 68 -15.79 0.04 2.70
CA GLU A 68 -14.52 -0.38 3.30
C GLU A 68 -14.47 -0.11 4.82
N ILE A 69 -15.01 1.03 5.26
CA ILE A 69 -15.14 1.37 6.69
C ILE A 69 -16.12 0.40 7.38
N ALA A 70 -17.30 0.17 6.79
CA ALA A 70 -18.29 -0.76 7.34
C ALA A 70 -17.76 -2.19 7.45
N ALA A 71 -16.88 -2.59 6.53
CA ALA A 71 -16.20 -3.88 6.57
C ALA A 71 -14.98 -3.93 7.50
N GLY A 72 -14.65 -2.84 8.20
CA GLY A 72 -13.50 -2.76 9.09
C GLY A 72 -12.14 -2.78 8.39
N ARG A 73 -12.10 -2.54 7.07
CA ARG A 73 -10.86 -2.51 6.26
C ARG A 73 -10.21 -1.14 6.22
N MET A 74 -10.98 -0.09 6.53
CA MET A 74 -10.49 1.28 6.66
C MET A 74 -11.00 1.93 7.95
N PHE A 75 -10.22 2.86 8.51
CA PHE A 75 -10.57 3.57 9.73
C PHE A 75 -10.85 5.03 9.46
N ARG A 76 -12.11 5.43 9.71
CA ARG A 76 -12.59 6.82 9.74
C ARG A 76 -12.37 7.58 8.42
N PRO A 77 -12.84 8.84 8.37
CA PRO A 77 -11.99 9.93 7.94
C PRO A 77 -11.40 10.64 9.17
N PHE A 78 -10.11 10.94 9.14
CA PHE A 78 -9.46 11.76 10.15
C PHE A 78 -9.38 13.21 9.66
N THR A 79 -9.65 14.16 10.54
CA THR A 79 -9.34 15.56 10.26
C THR A 79 -7.82 15.77 10.31
N ARG A 80 -7.31 16.76 9.58
CA ARG A 80 -5.89 17.15 9.63
C ARG A 80 -5.40 17.39 11.06
N GLN A 81 -6.21 18.03 11.89
CA GLN A 81 -5.87 18.32 13.29
C GLN A 81 -5.66 17.03 14.10
N GLN A 82 -6.52 16.02 13.91
CA GLN A 82 -6.38 14.73 14.59
C GLN A 82 -5.12 13.99 14.18
N VAL A 83 -4.76 14.04 12.89
CA VAL A 83 -3.53 13.41 12.40
C VAL A 83 -2.29 14.14 12.92
N ASN A 84 -2.25 15.48 12.84
CA ASN A 84 -1.13 16.29 13.36
C ASN A 84 -0.96 16.19 14.88
N HIS A 85 -2.02 15.93 15.63
CA HIS A 85 -1.90 15.68 17.07
C HIS A 85 -1.11 14.39 17.36
N ARG A 86 -1.22 13.39 16.47
CA ARG A 86 -0.55 12.10 16.64
C ARG A 86 0.82 12.04 15.96
N PHE A 87 0.98 12.66 14.80
CA PHE A 87 2.16 12.57 13.96
C PHE A 87 2.78 13.95 13.74
N LYS A 88 4.11 14.05 13.92
CA LYS A 88 4.86 15.30 13.66
C LYS A 88 4.73 15.75 12.21
N PHE A 89 4.64 14.79 11.30
CA PHE A 89 4.44 14.99 9.88
C PHE A 89 3.50 13.91 9.33
N PHE A 90 2.61 14.28 8.40
CA PHE A 90 1.89 13.32 7.57
C PHE A 90 1.72 13.84 6.14
N ARG A 91 1.47 12.93 5.19
CA ARG A 91 1.10 13.31 3.84
C ARG A 91 -0.08 12.48 3.32
N THR A 92 -0.79 13.03 2.34
CA THR A 92 -1.73 12.28 1.52
C THR A 92 -1.20 12.20 0.09
N SER A 93 -1.70 11.23 -0.66
CA SER A 93 -1.51 11.14 -2.10
C SER A 93 -2.84 11.45 -2.79
N PRO A 94 -2.83 12.11 -3.98
CA PRO A 94 -4.05 12.39 -4.71
C PRO A 94 -4.81 11.11 -5.06
N LEU A 95 -6.12 11.13 -4.90
CA LEU A 95 -6.99 10.14 -5.51
C LEU A 95 -7.20 10.46 -6.99
N GLY A 96 -7.27 9.40 -7.79
CA GLY A 96 -7.86 9.39 -9.13
C GLY A 96 -9.00 8.35 -9.19
N ALA A 97 -9.70 8.31 -10.32
CA ALA A 97 -10.65 7.24 -10.63
C ALA A 97 -10.36 6.62 -11.99
N VAL A 98 -10.49 5.30 -12.07
CA VAL A 98 -10.41 4.52 -13.30
C VAL A 98 -11.61 3.58 -13.42
N VAL A 99 -11.99 3.24 -14.65
CA VAL A 99 -13.01 2.23 -14.94
C VAL A 99 -12.30 0.93 -15.30
N ASN A 100 -12.64 -0.15 -14.61
CA ASN A 100 -12.11 -1.49 -14.86
C ASN A 100 -12.76 -2.09 -16.12
N GLY A 101 -12.22 -3.22 -16.61
CA GLY A 101 -12.75 -3.90 -17.80
C GLY A 101 -14.19 -4.42 -17.65
N ASP A 102 -14.65 -4.62 -16.41
CA ASP A 102 -16.03 -5.00 -16.07
C ASP A 102 -16.98 -3.79 -15.91
N GLY A 103 -16.49 -2.57 -16.19
CA GLY A 103 -17.26 -1.33 -16.04
C GLY A 103 -17.33 -0.78 -14.60
N SER A 104 -16.76 -1.49 -13.61
CA SER A 104 -16.71 -1.01 -12.23
C SER A 104 -15.74 0.16 -12.08
N LEU A 105 -16.09 1.14 -11.22
CA LEU A 105 -15.20 2.27 -10.92
C LEU A 105 -14.31 1.92 -9.74
N ARG A 106 -13.01 2.17 -9.88
CA ARG A 106 -12.00 1.96 -8.84
C ARG A 106 -11.29 3.28 -8.51
N PRO A 107 -11.31 3.75 -7.26
CA PRO A 107 -10.41 4.80 -6.82
C PRO A 107 -8.96 4.30 -6.86
N ILE A 108 -8.05 5.13 -7.34
CA ILE A 108 -6.60 4.86 -7.35
C ILE A 108 -5.88 5.92 -6.53
N ASN A 109 -4.79 5.52 -5.88
CA ASN A 109 -3.95 6.43 -5.10
C ASN A 109 -2.67 6.72 -5.87
N ASP A 110 -2.40 7.98 -6.18
CA ASP A 110 -1.22 8.39 -6.94
C ASP A 110 0.00 8.54 -6.02
N LEU A 111 0.71 7.44 -5.82
CA LEU A 111 1.94 7.40 -5.01
C LEU A 111 3.16 7.97 -5.75
N SER A 112 3.03 8.26 -7.04
CA SER A 112 4.09 8.86 -7.86
C SER A 112 3.99 10.39 -7.93
N TYR A 113 2.92 10.99 -7.39
CA TYR A 113 2.76 12.43 -7.27
C TYR A 113 3.68 13.05 -6.20
N PRO A 114 4.24 14.25 -6.42
CA PRO A 114 4.19 15.07 -7.64
C PRO A 114 5.25 14.67 -8.68
N HIS A 115 4.91 14.73 -9.96
CA HIS A 115 5.85 14.45 -11.05
C HIS A 115 6.79 15.61 -11.40
N SER A 116 6.37 16.85 -11.14
CA SER A 116 7.06 18.07 -11.63
C SER A 116 7.55 18.99 -10.51
N LYS A 117 7.74 18.45 -9.29
CA LYS A 117 8.26 19.23 -8.15
C LYS A 117 9.53 18.57 -7.61
N PRO A 118 10.72 18.95 -8.08
CA PRO A 118 11.98 18.28 -7.73
C PRO A 118 12.28 18.30 -6.23
N ASN A 119 11.76 19.29 -5.50
CA ASN A 119 11.97 19.44 -4.06
C ASN A 119 10.99 18.63 -3.19
N ILE A 120 10.00 17.95 -3.79
CA ILE A 120 9.02 17.13 -3.07
C ILE A 120 9.09 15.71 -3.62
N PRO A 121 9.78 14.78 -2.96
CA PRO A 121 9.81 13.39 -3.39
C PRO A 121 8.41 12.77 -3.37
N SER A 122 8.13 11.93 -4.37
CA SER A 122 6.93 11.10 -4.39
C SER A 122 7.06 9.96 -3.37
N VAL A 123 5.95 9.34 -2.96
CA VAL A 123 6.00 8.22 -2.02
C VAL A 123 6.81 7.07 -2.61
N ASN A 124 6.57 6.75 -3.88
CA ASN A 124 7.28 5.68 -4.58
C ASN A 124 8.79 5.95 -4.73
N SER A 125 9.24 7.20 -4.75
CA SER A 125 10.68 7.50 -4.84
C SER A 125 11.49 7.10 -3.60
N PHE A 126 10.83 6.79 -2.48
CA PHE A 126 11.49 6.29 -1.29
C PHE A 126 11.65 4.77 -1.27
N VAL A 127 10.93 4.05 -2.13
CA VAL A 127 10.98 2.59 -2.18
C VAL A 127 12.05 2.18 -3.19
N ASN A 128 13.07 1.48 -2.71
CA ASN A 128 14.07 0.88 -3.58
C ASN A 128 13.57 -0.49 -4.07
N ALA A 129 13.26 -0.60 -5.36
CA ALA A 129 12.72 -1.83 -5.95
C ALA A 129 13.65 -3.05 -5.78
N LYS A 130 14.96 -2.84 -5.62
CA LYS A 130 15.94 -3.92 -5.40
C LYS A 130 15.80 -4.58 -4.03
N ASP A 131 15.17 -3.92 -3.07
CA ASP A 131 14.92 -4.48 -1.74
C ASP A 131 13.72 -5.44 -1.74
N PHE A 132 12.97 -5.49 -2.86
CA PHE A 132 11.78 -6.31 -3.04
C PHE A 132 11.89 -7.16 -4.31
N GLU A 133 13.08 -7.70 -4.58
CA GLU A 133 13.27 -8.63 -5.68
C GLU A 133 12.37 -9.86 -5.50
N THR A 134 11.34 -9.94 -6.32
CA THR A 134 10.49 -11.13 -6.33
C THR A 134 11.08 -12.18 -7.24
N THR A 135 11.10 -13.43 -6.81
CA THR A 135 11.48 -14.57 -7.67
C THR A 135 10.38 -14.96 -8.67
N TRP A 136 9.35 -14.12 -8.83
CA TRP A 136 8.30 -14.30 -9.83
C TRP A 136 8.90 -14.10 -11.22
N ASP A 137 9.12 -15.23 -11.88
CA ASP A 137 9.53 -15.30 -13.27
C ASP A 137 8.33 -15.83 -14.09
N ASP A 138 8.48 -15.96 -15.40
CA ASP A 138 7.40 -16.51 -16.22
C ASP A 138 6.95 -17.90 -15.73
N PHE A 139 5.70 -18.28 -16.02
CA PHE A 139 5.13 -19.55 -15.59
C PHE A 139 6.03 -20.76 -15.94
N ASN A 140 6.67 -20.73 -17.11
CA ASN A 140 7.55 -21.81 -17.56
C ASN A 140 8.85 -21.88 -16.75
N VAL A 141 9.42 -20.74 -16.36
CA VAL A 141 10.62 -20.70 -15.51
C VAL A 141 10.30 -21.24 -14.11
N VAL A 142 9.19 -20.82 -13.52
CA VAL A 142 8.76 -21.30 -12.19
C VAL A 142 8.38 -22.79 -12.24
N ALA A 143 7.68 -23.24 -13.29
CA ALA A 143 7.31 -24.65 -13.46
C ALA A 143 8.52 -25.57 -13.61
N ARG A 144 9.53 -25.17 -14.41
CA ARG A 144 10.78 -25.94 -14.58
C ARG A 144 11.54 -26.11 -13.26
N LYS A 145 11.68 -25.04 -12.46
CA LYS A 145 12.35 -25.10 -11.15
C LYS A 145 11.66 -26.07 -10.19
N LYS A 146 10.32 -26.13 -10.18
CA LYS A 146 9.55 -27.07 -9.34
C LYS A 146 9.67 -28.54 -9.77
N MET A 147 9.89 -28.80 -11.06
CA MET A 147 10.10 -30.18 -11.55
C MET A 147 11.51 -30.71 -11.28
N ALA A 148 12.51 -29.83 -11.17
CA ALA A 148 13.90 -30.21 -10.88
C ALA A 148 14.19 -30.51 -9.39
N LEU A 149 13.24 -30.22 -8.50
CA LEU A 149 13.33 -30.45 -7.05
C LEU A 149 12.59 -31.73 -6.61
N ARG A 150 12.22 -32.59 -7.56
CA ARG A 150 11.64 -33.93 -7.33
C ARG A 150 12.60 -34.99 -7.83
#